data_AF-A0A971LEI5-F1
#
_entry.id   AF-A0A971LEI5-F1
#
_cell.length_a   1.000
_cell.length_b   1.000
_cell.length_c   1.000
_cell.angle_alpha   90.00
_cell.angle_beta   90.00
_cell.angle_gamma   90.00
#
_symmetry.space_group_name_H-M   'P 1'
#
loop_
_entity.id
_entity.type
_entity.pdbx_description
1 polymer ?
#
loop_
_entity_poly.entity_id
_entity_poly.type
_entity_poly.pdbx_seq_one_letter_code
_entity_poly.pdbx_strand_id
1 'polypeptide(L)'
;MKKNSTELVFILDRSGSMSGLEGDTIGGFNSMLVKQKQLEGKCYITTVLFDNNYELLHDRIEIQAVSTISDKEYYVGGSTALLDAIGRTINKIGNVQKNTAAEYRAENVLFVIITDGQENSSREYSMRRIKEMIEHQKSKYDWEFIFLGANIDAVETAGKFGISADRAQDFHADSEGVELNFRVMSETVASYRESAEMPDDWNKKIKRDYQGRGKKA
;
A
#
# COMPACT_ATOMS: atom_id res chain seq x y z
N MET A 1 14.19 17.97 -18.50
CA MET A 1 12.78 17.74 -18.09
C MET A 1 12.83 16.85 -16.85
N LYS A 2 12.32 17.31 -15.70
CA LYS A 2 12.16 16.42 -14.53
C LYS A 2 11.20 15.31 -14.95
N LYS A 3 11.62 14.06 -14.80
CA LYS A 3 10.86 12.89 -15.23
C LYS A 3 9.86 12.59 -14.12
N ASN A 4 8.64 13.09 -14.28
CA ASN A 4 7.53 12.76 -13.40
C ASN A 4 7.28 11.23 -13.42
N SER A 5 7.99 10.53 -12.53
CA SER A 5 8.13 9.07 -12.52
C SER A 5 7.92 8.56 -11.10
N THR A 6 6.92 7.71 -10.94
CA THR A 6 6.47 7.22 -9.65
C THR A 6 6.65 5.72 -9.56
N GLU A 7 7.30 5.25 -8.50
CA GLU A 7 7.26 3.85 -8.08
C GLU A 7 6.12 3.70 -7.06
N LEU A 8 5.06 2.99 -7.45
CA LEU A 8 3.91 2.73 -6.59
C LEU A 8 3.95 1.29 -6.12
N VAL A 9 4.06 1.13 -4.80
CA VAL A 9 4.30 -0.15 -4.15
C VAL A 9 3.09 -0.50 -3.30
N PHE A 10 2.40 -1.57 -3.65
CA PHE A 10 1.31 -2.12 -2.84
C PHE A 10 1.80 -3.32 -2.05
N ILE A 11 1.50 -3.32 -0.75
CA ILE A 11 1.64 -4.47 0.14
C ILE A 11 0.24 -4.82 0.60
N LEU A 12 -0.36 -5.84 -0.03
CA LEU A 12 -1.74 -6.23 0.16
C LEU A 12 -1.80 -7.52 0.97
N ASP A 13 -2.52 -7.43 2.08
CA ASP A 13 -2.84 -8.58 2.92
C ASP A 13 -3.78 -9.52 2.17
N ARG A 14 -3.47 -10.81 2.22
CA ARG A 14 -4.31 -11.93 1.78
C ARG A 14 -4.36 -13.02 2.85
N SER A 15 -4.13 -12.66 4.11
CA SER A 15 -4.27 -13.57 5.24
C SER A 15 -5.73 -14.02 5.42
N GLY A 16 -5.94 -15.09 6.17
CA GLY A 16 -7.29 -15.65 6.37
C GLY A 16 -8.32 -14.69 6.98
N SER A 17 -7.89 -13.59 7.63
CA SER A 17 -8.81 -12.57 8.14
C SER A 17 -9.56 -11.83 7.04
N MET A 18 -8.96 -11.71 5.85
CA MET A 18 -9.54 -11.06 4.66
C MET A 18 -10.67 -11.88 3.98
N SER A 19 -11.07 -13.02 4.56
CA SER A 19 -12.09 -13.89 4.00
C SER A 19 -13.43 -13.18 3.80
N GLY A 20 -13.97 -13.27 2.58
CA GLY A 20 -15.19 -12.58 2.16
C GLY A 20 -14.97 -11.20 1.53
N LEU A 21 -13.72 -10.70 1.49
CA LEU A 21 -13.35 -9.41 0.89
C LEU A 21 -12.55 -9.55 -0.42
N GLU A 22 -12.38 -10.77 -0.94
CA GLU A 22 -11.54 -11.05 -2.10
C GLU A 22 -12.06 -10.35 -3.35
N GLY A 23 -13.37 -10.47 -3.61
CA GLY A 23 -14.02 -9.83 -4.76
C GLY A 23 -13.89 -8.31 -4.72
N ASP A 24 -14.07 -7.71 -3.54
CA ASP A 24 -13.99 -6.26 -3.36
C ASP A 24 -12.55 -5.76 -3.50
N THR A 25 -11.57 -6.51 -3.01
CA THR A 25 -10.15 -6.18 -3.13
C THR A 25 -9.68 -6.29 -4.58
N ILE A 26 -10.04 -7.38 -5.27
CA ILE A 26 -9.76 -7.58 -6.70
C ILE A 26 -10.40 -6.45 -7.52
N GLY A 27 -11.70 -6.21 -7.32
CA GLY A 27 -12.46 -5.20 -8.05
C GLY A 27 -11.94 -3.78 -7.82
N GLY A 28 -11.66 -3.44 -6.56
CA GLY A 28 -11.12 -2.15 -6.16
C GLY A 28 -9.72 -1.91 -6.74
N PHE A 29 -8.81 -2.87 -6.58
CA PHE A 29 -7.45 -2.79 -7.11
C PHE A 29 -7.45 -2.64 -8.65
N ASN A 30 -8.23 -3.47 -9.35
CA ASN A 30 -8.35 -3.39 -10.81
C ASN A 30 -8.93 -2.05 -11.28
N SER A 31 -9.96 -1.55 -10.60
CA SER A 31 -10.58 -0.25 -10.93
C SER A 31 -9.59 0.89 -10.76
N MET A 32 -8.77 0.84 -9.70
CA MET A 32 -7.69 1.80 -9.49
C MET A 32 -6.65 1.69 -10.61
N LEU A 33 -6.17 0.50 -10.96
CA LEU A 33 -5.21 0.32 -12.07
C LEU A 33 -5.73 0.92 -13.38
N VAL A 34 -6.99 0.68 -13.73
CA VAL A 34 -7.61 1.22 -14.96
C VAL A 34 -7.58 2.75 -14.96
N LYS A 35 -7.93 3.40 -13.84
CA LYS A 35 -7.88 4.87 -13.71
C LYS A 35 -6.45 5.39 -13.80
N GLN A 36 -5.52 4.75 -13.11
CA GLN A 36 -4.12 5.14 -13.09
C GLN A 36 -3.46 5.01 -14.47
N LYS A 37 -3.87 4.04 -15.30
CA LYS A 37 -3.40 3.91 -16.70
C LYS A 37 -3.78 5.10 -17.59
N GLN A 38 -4.82 5.86 -17.24
CA GLN A 38 -5.24 7.04 -18.03
C GLN A 38 -4.45 8.31 -17.69
N LEU A 39 -3.66 8.29 -16.61
CA LEU A 39 -2.88 9.45 -16.18
C LEU A 39 -1.52 9.47 -16.87
N GLU A 40 -1.08 10.68 -17.21
CA GLU A 40 0.25 10.92 -17.75
C GLU A 40 1.37 10.65 -16.71
N GLY A 41 2.61 10.67 -17.18
CA GLY A 41 3.78 10.37 -16.34
C GLY A 41 4.09 8.87 -16.25
N LYS A 42 5.36 8.56 -15.99
CA LYS A 42 5.80 7.16 -15.86
C LYS A 42 5.36 6.63 -14.49
N CYS A 43 4.75 5.46 -14.46
CA CYS A 43 4.40 4.80 -13.21
C CYS A 43 4.79 3.33 -13.29
N TYR A 44 5.56 2.87 -12.31
CA TYR A 44 5.89 1.47 -12.13
C TYR A 44 5.07 0.93 -10.96
N ILE A 45 4.47 -0.24 -11.15
CA ILE A 45 3.70 -0.93 -10.12
C ILE A 45 4.55 -2.08 -9.59
N THR A 46 4.74 -2.07 -8.27
CA THR A 46 5.13 -3.25 -7.52
C THR A 46 3.94 -3.67 -6.65
N THR A 47 3.55 -4.94 -6.72
CA THR A 47 2.47 -5.48 -5.89
C THR A 47 2.98 -6.72 -5.18
N VAL A 48 2.90 -6.67 -3.86
CA VAL A 48 3.22 -7.78 -2.97
C VAL A 48 1.93 -8.26 -2.34
N LEU A 49 1.66 -9.55 -2.49
CA LEU A 49 0.61 -10.23 -1.74
C LEU A 49 1.26 -10.96 -0.58
N PHE A 50 0.70 -10.83 0.61
CA PHE A 50 1.26 -11.50 1.79
C PHE A 50 0.20 -12.11 2.69
N ASP A 51 0.56 -13.27 3.21
CA ASP A 51 -0.06 -13.98 4.33
C ASP A 51 1.08 -14.33 5.29
N ASN A 52 1.27 -15.61 5.65
CA ASN A 52 2.53 -16.08 6.23
C ASN A 52 3.60 -16.38 5.18
N ASN A 53 3.29 -16.17 3.90
CA ASN A 53 4.20 -16.20 2.78
C ASN A 53 4.30 -14.79 2.16
N TYR A 54 5.32 -14.64 1.31
CA TYR A 54 5.57 -13.43 0.56
C TYR A 54 5.51 -13.76 -0.92
N GLU A 55 4.61 -13.10 -1.66
CA GLU A 55 4.51 -13.25 -3.11
C GLU A 55 4.65 -11.90 -3.79
N LEU A 56 5.59 -11.82 -4.71
CA LEU A 56 5.80 -10.65 -5.54
C LEU A 56 5.03 -10.84 -6.85
N LEU A 57 3.82 -10.30 -6.90
CA LEU A 57 2.93 -10.46 -8.05
C LEU A 57 3.35 -9.57 -9.23
N HIS A 58 3.61 -8.29 -8.95
CA HIS A 58 4.13 -7.35 -9.93
C HIS A 58 5.48 -6.84 -9.45
N ASP A 59 6.50 -6.91 -10.32
CA ASP A 59 7.85 -6.44 -10.03
C ASP A 59 8.20 -5.26 -10.94
N ARG A 60 7.94 -4.03 -10.47
CA ARG A 60 8.24 -2.79 -11.18
C ARG A 60 7.76 -2.78 -12.63
N ILE A 61 6.55 -3.28 -12.86
CA ILE A 61 5.99 -3.34 -14.20
C ILE A 61 5.44 -1.96 -14.54
N GLU A 62 5.78 -1.41 -15.71
CA GLU A 62 5.15 -0.16 -16.18
C GLU A 62 3.64 -0.31 -16.18
N ILE A 63 2.93 0.66 -15.63
CA ILE A 63 1.50 0.53 -15.35
C ILE A 63 0.67 0.12 -16.56
N GLN A 64 1.07 0.53 -17.78
CA GLN A 64 0.41 0.16 -19.03
C GLN A 64 0.46 -1.35 -19.31
N ALA A 65 1.52 -2.04 -18.88
CA ALA A 65 1.72 -3.48 -19.05
C ALA A 65 1.16 -4.32 -17.89
N VAL A 66 0.76 -3.70 -16.78
CA VAL A 66 0.17 -4.40 -15.63
C VAL A 66 -1.20 -4.95 -16.02
N SER A 67 -1.39 -6.26 -15.85
CA SER A 67 -2.70 -6.90 -16.09
C SER A 67 -3.60 -6.74 -14.86
N THR A 68 -4.91 -6.77 -15.08
CA THR A 68 -5.85 -6.92 -13.97
C THR A 68 -5.67 -8.27 -13.30
N ILE A 69 -5.87 -8.33 -11.99
CA ILE A 69 -5.78 -9.56 -11.21
C ILE A 69 -7.14 -10.25 -11.11
N SER A 70 -7.13 -11.55 -10.84
CA SER A 70 -8.30 -12.40 -10.63
C SER A 70 -8.15 -13.24 -9.36
N ASP A 71 -9.12 -14.12 -9.13
CA ASP A 71 -9.09 -15.14 -8.07
C ASP A 71 -7.93 -16.14 -8.21
N LYS A 72 -7.28 -16.19 -9.36
CA LYS A 72 -6.06 -16.98 -9.57
C LYS A 72 -4.83 -16.38 -8.90
N GLU A 73 -4.76 -15.05 -8.87
CA GLU A 73 -3.62 -14.32 -8.30
C GLU A 73 -3.91 -13.93 -6.85
N TYR A 74 -5.13 -13.48 -6.56
CA TYR A 74 -5.54 -13.06 -5.22
C TYR A 74 -6.59 -13.99 -4.64
N TYR A 75 -6.18 -14.73 -3.61
CA TYR A 75 -7.02 -15.57 -2.77
C TYR A 75 -6.48 -15.49 -1.34
N VAL A 76 -7.33 -15.73 -0.35
CA VAL A 76 -6.95 -15.59 1.05
C VAL A 76 -6.55 -16.91 1.68
N GLY A 77 -5.68 -16.86 2.69
CA GLY A 77 -5.29 -18.02 3.47
C GLY A 77 -4.17 -17.71 4.45
N GLY A 78 -3.84 -18.67 5.31
CA GLY A 78 -2.69 -18.52 6.20
C GLY A 78 -2.87 -17.45 7.29
N SER A 79 -1.74 -17.05 7.87
CA SER A 79 -1.65 -16.06 8.94
C SER A 79 -1.00 -14.76 8.46
N THR A 80 -0.60 -13.83 9.35
CA THR A 80 -0.22 -12.45 8.93
C THR A 80 1.25 -12.17 9.26
N ALA A 81 2.13 -12.21 8.25
CA ALA A 81 3.55 -11.84 8.35
C ALA A 81 3.82 -10.44 7.75
N LEU A 82 3.16 -9.43 8.33
CA LEU A 82 3.19 -8.03 7.92
C LEU A 82 4.60 -7.41 7.99
N LEU A 83 5.34 -7.63 9.08
CA LEU A 83 6.68 -7.06 9.24
C LEU A 83 7.63 -7.61 8.18
N ASP A 84 7.57 -8.91 7.90
CA ASP A 84 8.38 -9.53 6.86
C ASP A 84 8.01 -9.00 5.47
N ALA A 85 6.72 -8.82 5.19
CA ALA A 85 6.25 -8.22 3.94
C ALA A 85 6.78 -6.79 3.75
N ILE A 86 6.71 -5.94 4.77
CA ILE A 86 7.22 -4.56 4.72
C ILE A 86 8.75 -4.57 4.55
N GLY A 87 9.47 -5.29 5.40
CA GLY A 87 10.92 -5.30 5.44
C GLY A 87 11.55 -5.80 4.13
N ARG A 88 11.03 -6.92 3.60
CA ARG A 88 11.49 -7.48 2.32
C ARG A 88 11.24 -6.52 1.16
N THR A 89 10.07 -5.86 1.15
CA THR A 89 9.71 -4.94 0.05
C THR A 89 10.53 -3.66 0.09
N ILE A 90 10.78 -3.06 1.27
CA ILE A 90 11.67 -1.91 1.40
C ILE A 90 13.07 -2.23 0.86
N ASN A 91 13.63 -3.39 1.25
CA ASN A 91 14.95 -3.81 0.77
C ASN A 91 14.97 -4.03 -0.74
N LYS A 92 13.92 -4.65 -1.30
CA LYS A 92 13.77 -4.86 -2.74
C LYS A 92 13.80 -3.53 -3.49
N ILE A 93 12.90 -2.60 -3.15
CA ILE A 93 12.80 -1.31 -3.83
C ILE A 93 14.07 -0.49 -3.63
N GLY A 94 14.65 -0.53 -2.42
CA GLY A 94 15.89 0.19 -2.12
C GLY A 94 17.06 -0.30 -2.96
N ASN A 95 17.18 -1.62 -3.13
CA ASN A 95 18.17 -2.23 -4.02
C ASN A 95 17.94 -1.84 -5.47
N VAL A 96 16.69 -1.80 -5.94
CA VAL A 96 16.42 -1.38 -7.31
C VAL A 96 16.77 0.09 -7.52
N GLN A 97 16.33 1.01 -6.64
CA GLN A 97 16.65 2.42 -6.76
C GLN A 97 18.16 2.66 -6.73
N LYS A 98 18.90 1.95 -5.85
CA LYS A 98 20.36 2.06 -5.74
C LYS A 98 21.09 1.62 -7.02
N ASN A 99 20.65 0.53 -7.65
CA ASN A 99 21.32 -0.06 -8.82
C ASN A 99 20.78 0.44 -10.16
N THR A 100 19.71 1.24 -10.16
CA THR A 100 19.19 1.89 -11.36
C THR A 100 19.96 3.18 -11.61
N ALA A 101 20.38 3.40 -12.87
CA ALA A 101 21.03 4.65 -13.28
C ALA A 101 20.12 5.85 -12.99
N ALA A 102 20.72 6.99 -12.65
CA ALA A 102 20.00 8.16 -12.15
C ALA A 102 18.87 8.62 -13.09
N GLU A 103 19.05 8.49 -14.41
CA GLU A 103 18.03 8.84 -15.39
C GLU A 103 16.81 7.91 -15.43
N TYR A 104 16.90 6.70 -14.86
CA TYR A 104 15.82 5.71 -14.85
C TYR A 104 15.27 5.43 -13.45
N ARG A 105 15.89 6.04 -12.43
CA ARG A 105 15.43 5.99 -11.04
C ARG A 105 14.06 6.67 -10.94
N ALA A 106 13.16 6.12 -10.14
CA ALA A 106 11.90 6.81 -9.87
C ALA A 106 12.18 8.06 -9.04
N GLU A 107 11.56 9.18 -9.40
CA GLU A 107 11.69 10.43 -8.62
C GLU A 107 10.87 10.32 -7.33
N ASN A 108 9.70 9.69 -7.41
CA ASN A 108 8.76 9.58 -6.31
C ASN A 108 8.52 8.11 -5.96
N VAL A 109 8.48 7.75 -4.68
CA VAL A 109 8.22 6.39 -4.22
C VAL A 109 7.13 6.42 -3.17
N LEU A 110 6.02 5.73 -3.43
CA LEU A 110 4.88 5.65 -2.53
C LEU A 110 4.58 4.19 -2.20
N PHE A 111 4.59 3.87 -0.91
CA PHE A 111 4.13 2.61 -0.37
C PHE A 111 2.69 2.75 0.13
N VAL A 112 1.85 1.80 -0.27
CA VAL A 112 0.49 1.64 0.25
C VAL A 112 0.40 0.26 0.88
N ILE A 113 0.21 0.23 2.20
CA ILE A 113 0.11 -0.99 3.00
C ILE A 113 -1.34 -1.14 3.43
N ILE A 114 -1.97 -2.26 3.06
CA ILE A 114 -3.38 -2.54 3.38
C ILE A 114 -3.45 -3.88 4.09
N THR A 115 -4.04 -3.89 5.28
CA THR A 115 -4.19 -5.09 6.12
C THR A 115 -5.39 -4.98 7.03
N ASP A 116 -6.04 -6.10 7.32
CA ASP A 116 -7.08 -6.22 8.34
C ASP A 116 -6.64 -7.11 9.53
N GLY A 117 -5.42 -7.66 9.45
CA GLY A 117 -4.86 -8.62 10.38
C GLY A 117 -3.77 -8.02 11.26
N GLN A 118 -3.74 -8.45 12.52
CA GLN A 118 -2.61 -8.14 13.40
C GLN A 118 -1.43 -9.03 13.06
N GLU A 119 -0.23 -8.45 13.01
CA GLU A 119 1.03 -9.18 12.89
C GLU A 119 1.12 -10.37 13.88
N ASN A 120 1.36 -11.57 13.36
CA ASN A 120 1.40 -12.79 14.16
C ASN A 120 2.33 -13.90 13.63
N SER A 121 3.04 -13.68 12.51
CA SER A 121 3.77 -14.75 11.82
C SER A 121 5.14 -14.36 11.24
N SER A 122 5.54 -13.10 11.33
CA SER A 122 6.85 -12.61 10.86
C SER A 122 7.99 -13.21 11.68
N ARG A 123 9.13 -13.46 11.02
CA ARG A 123 10.31 -14.11 11.60
C ARG A 123 11.62 -13.39 11.29
N GLU A 124 11.67 -12.57 10.26
CA GLU A 124 12.90 -11.91 9.81
C GLU A 124 13.04 -10.49 10.35
N TYR A 125 11.92 -9.76 10.46
CA TYR A 125 11.91 -8.36 10.85
C TYR A 125 11.15 -8.15 12.16
N SER A 126 11.71 -7.28 13.01
CA SER A 126 11.04 -6.79 14.21
C SER A 126 10.40 -5.42 13.95
N MET A 127 9.40 -5.04 14.74
CA MET A 127 8.77 -3.71 14.65
C MET A 127 9.80 -2.58 14.74
N ARG A 128 10.76 -2.67 15.67
CA ARG A 128 11.86 -1.70 15.79
C ARG A 128 12.67 -1.60 14.50
N ARG A 129 12.99 -2.74 13.89
CA ARG A 129 13.74 -2.77 12.63
C ARG A 129 12.95 -2.13 11.48
N ILE A 130 11.65 -2.42 11.38
CA ILE A 130 10.77 -1.80 10.39
C ILE A 130 10.71 -0.28 10.57
N LYS A 131 10.58 0.19 11.81
CA LYS A 131 10.62 1.62 12.13
C LYS A 131 11.89 2.31 11.64
N GLU A 132 13.05 1.75 11.98
CA GLU A 132 14.35 2.26 11.52
C GLU A 132 14.44 2.30 9.99
N MET A 133 13.93 1.26 9.32
CA MET A 133 13.95 1.17 7.86
C MET A 133 13.07 2.24 7.22
N ILE A 134 11.82 2.40 7.68
CA ILE A 134 10.89 3.40 7.16
C ILE A 134 11.41 4.82 7.41
N GLU A 135 11.86 5.13 8.64
CA GLU A 135 12.43 6.44 8.97
C GLU A 135 13.68 6.77 8.14
N HIS A 136 14.52 5.77 7.86
CA HIS A 136 15.66 5.93 6.96
C HIS A 136 15.21 6.25 5.53
N GLN A 137 14.24 5.51 4.97
CA GLN A 137 13.78 5.76 3.60
C GLN A 137 13.12 7.13 3.45
N LYS A 138 12.28 7.53 4.42
CA LYS A 138 11.66 8.85 4.47
C LYS A 138 12.71 9.96 4.53
N SER A 139 13.67 9.87 5.45
CA SER A 139 14.64 10.95 5.69
C SER A 139 15.76 11.07 4.65
N LYS A 140 16.06 9.98 3.91
CA LYS A 140 17.16 9.96 2.93
C LYS A 140 16.70 10.05 1.49
N TYR A 141 15.51 9.56 1.19
CA TYR A 141 15.04 9.41 -0.18
C TYR A 141 13.62 9.93 -0.38
N ASP A 142 13.03 10.58 0.64
CA ASP A 142 11.70 11.19 0.58
C ASP A 142 10.60 10.19 0.17
N TRP A 143 10.74 8.93 0.59
CA TRP A 143 9.71 7.92 0.34
C TRP A 143 8.47 8.18 1.20
N GLU A 144 7.30 8.02 0.60
CA GLU A 144 6.01 8.14 1.28
C GLU A 144 5.45 6.76 1.63
N PHE A 145 4.76 6.68 2.77
CA PHE A 145 4.14 5.45 3.26
C PHE A 145 2.74 5.75 3.76
N ILE A 146 1.73 5.06 3.20
CA ILE A 146 0.34 5.08 3.67
C ILE A 146 0.02 3.73 4.29
N PHE A 147 -0.64 3.75 5.46
CA PHE A 147 -1.09 2.56 6.16
C PHE A 147 -2.61 2.56 6.31
N LEU A 148 -3.27 1.58 5.71
CA LEU A 148 -4.70 1.34 5.85
C LEU A 148 -4.90 0.06 6.68
N GLY A 149 -5.52 0.21 7.84
CA GLY A 149 -5.79 -0.88 8.76
C GLY A 149 -7.28 -1.09 8.96
N ALA A 150 -7.75 -2.33 8.99
CA ALA A 150 -9.07 -2.66 9.52
C ALA A 150 -8.94 -3.57 10.74
N ASN A 151 -9.93 -3.53 11.64
CA ASN A 151 -9.97 -4.36 12.86
C ASN A 151 -8.75 -4.20 13.81
N ILE A 152 -7.94 -3.17 13.59
CA ILE A 152 -6.75 -2.79 14.36
C ILE A 152 -6.78 -1.28 14.58
N ASP A 153 -6.02 -0.77 15.56
CA ASP A 153 -5.73 0.66 15.61
C ASP A 153 -4.64 0.98 14.58
N ALA A 154 -5.06 1.43 13.40
CA ALA A 154 -4.18 1.71 12.28
C ALA A 154 -3.17 2.81 12.63
N VAL A 155 -3.60 3.82 13.39
CA VAL A 155 -2.75 4.96 13.77
C VAL A 155 -1.68 4.54 14.77
N GLU A 156 -2.06 3.79 15.82
CA GLU A 156 -1.12 3.29 16.81
C GLU A 156 -0.13 2.30 16.16
N THR A 157 -0.62 1.40 15.32
CA THR A 157 0.20 0.39 14.62
C THR A 157 1.18 1.05 13.66
N ALA A 158 0.72 1.99 12.83
CA ALA A 158 1.55 2.78 11.92
C ALA A 158 2.62 3.58 12.68
N GLY A 159 2.28 4.16 13.84
CA GLY A 159 3.22 4.86 14.71
C GLY A 159 4.37 3.98 15.22
N LYS A 160 4.09 2.69 15.49
CA LYS A 160 5.12 1.69 15.84
C LYS A 160 6.07 1.40 14.67
N PHE A 161 5.63 1.63 13.44
CA PHE A 161 6.43 1.47 12.21
C PHE A 161 7.10 2.78 11.75
N GLY A 162 6.93 3.90 12.45
CA GLY A 162 7.49 5.20 12.03
C GLY A 162 6.68 5.92 10.93
N ILE A 163 5.45 5.48 10.72
CA ILE A 163 4.47 6.15 9.85
C ILE A 163 3.65 7.11 10.71
N SER A 164 3.47 8.35 10.24
CA SER A 164 2.78 9.40 11.01
C SER A 164 1.26 9.21 10.96
N ALA A 165 0.56 9.75 11.96
CA ALA A 165 -0.90 9.58 12.10
C ALA A 165 -1.70 10.14 10.92
N ASP A 166 -1.19 11.18 10.25
CA ASP A 166 -1.77 11.76 9.03
C ASP A 166 -1.51 10.92 7.76
N ARG A 167 -0.82 9.79 7.90
CA ARG A 167 -0.57 8.79 6.85
C ARG A 167 -1.12 7.41 7.22
N ALA A 168 -1.94 7.34 8.27
CA ALA A 168 -2.62 6.13 8.71
C ALA A 168 -4.13 6.35 8.79
N GLN A 169 -4.92 5.33 8.46
CA GLN A 169 -6.37 5.41 8.59
C GLN A 169 -7.01 4.04 8.81
N ASP A 170 -7.90 3.98 9.79
CA ASP A 170 -8.80 2.86 10.03
C ASP A 170 -9.92 2.82 8.98
N PHE A 171 -10.27 1.62 8.52
CA PHE A 171 -11.42 1.41 7.65
C PHE A 171 -12.26 0.22 8.13
N HIS A 172 -13.49 0.13 7.64
CA HIS A 172 -14.35 -1.03 7.91
C HIS A 172 -13.97 -2.19 6.98
N ALA A 173 -13.71 -3.37 7.54
CA ALA A 173 -13.48 -4.61 6.79
C ALA A 173 -14.80 -5.16 6.21
N ASP A 174 -15.45 -4.39 5.35
CA ASP A 174 -16.63 -4.75 4.59
C ASP A 174 -16.55 -4.22 3.16
N SER A 175 -17.45 -4.67 2.29
CA SER A 175 -17.44 -4.30 0.88
C SER A 175 -17.44 -2.80 0.64
N GLU A 176 -18.25 -2.05 1.40
CA GLU A 176 -18.33 -0.58 1.27
C GLU A 176 -17.02 0.11 1.68
N GLY A 177 -16.39 -0.35 2.77
CA GLY A 177 -15.13 0.18 3.27
C GLY A 177 -13.96 -0.14 2.35
N VAL A 178 -13.86 -1.37 1.84
CA VAL A 178 -12.82 -1.80 0.89
C VAL A 178 -12.94 -1.04 -0.43
N GLU A 179 -14.16 -0.93 -0.99
CA GLU A 179 -14.38 -0.17 -2.22
C GLU A 179 -14.00 1.31 -2.03
N LEU A 180 -14.42 1.92 -0.92
CA LEU A 180 -14.09 3.30 -0.58
C LEU A 180 -12.57 3.50 -0.46
N ASN A 181 -11.86 2.57 0.17
CA ASN A 181 -10.41 2.61 0.30
C ASN A 181 -9.72 2.67 -1.07
N PHE A 182 -10.03 1.75 -1.98
CA PHE A 182 -9.40 1.73 -3.30
C PHE A 182 -9.78 2.97 -4.14
N ARG A 183 -11.01 3.47 -3.99
CA ARG A 183 -11.43 4.73 -4.63
C ARG A 183 -10.59 5.90 -4.12
N VAL A 184 -10.42 6.04 -2.81
CA VAL A 184 -9.63 7.11 -2.20
C VAL A 184 -8.15 6.97 -2.57
N MET A 185 -7.58 5.77 -2.49
CA MET A 185 -6.21 5.50 -2.94
C MET A 185 -6.01 5.86 -4.41
N SER A 186 -6.97 5.57 -5.28
CA SER A 186 -6.90 6.00 -6.67
C SER A 186 -6.84 7.53 -6.81
N GLU A 187 -7.60 8.29 -6.03
CA GLU A 187 -7.58 9.76 -6.06
C GLU A 187 -6.24 10.29 -5.48
N THR A 188 -5.81 9.76 -4.35
CA THR A 188 -4.57 10.12 -3.66
C THR A 188 -3.33 9.87 -4.53
N VAL A 189 -3.23 8.68 -5.13
CA VAL A 189 -2.14 8.32 -6.04
C VAL A 189 -2.17 9.21 -7.29
N ALA A 190 -3.34 9.56 -7.80
CA ALA A 190 -3.44 10.47 -8.95
C ALA A 190 -2.84 11.84 -8.64
N SER A 191 -3.23 12.44 -7.50
CA SER A 191 -2.66 13.71 -7.05
C SER A 191 -1.15 13.60 -6.79
N TYR A 192 -0.70 12.56 -6.09
CA TYR A 192 0.72 12.36 -5.80
C TYR A 192 1.56 12.20 -7.08
N ARG A 193 1.03 11.51 -8.10
CA ARG A 193 1.69 11.40 -9.40
C ARG A 193 1.75 12.71 -10.16
N GLU A 194 0.87 13.66 -9.89
CA GLU A 194 0.86 14.96 -10.56
C GLU A 194 1.79 15.97 -9.86
N SER A 195 1.74 16.01 -8.52
CA SER A 195 2.41 17.05 -7.72
C SER A 195 3.65 16.58 -6.97
N ALA A 196 3.88 15.27 -6.84
CA ALA A 196 4.84 14.67 -5.89
C ALA A 196 4.52 14.97 -4.40
N GLU A 197 3.31 15.46 -4.10
CA GLU A 197 2.89 15.83 -2.76
C GLU A 197 1.66 15.03 -2.34
N MET A 198 1.69 14.57 -1.10
CA MET A 198 0.56 13.87 -0.50
C MET A 198 -0.53 14.87 -0.09
N PRO A 199 -1.80 14.71 -0.55
CA PRO A 199 -2.89 15.58 -0.13
C PRO A 199 -3.14 15.50 1.38
N ASP A 200 -3.23 16.64 2.07
CA ASP A 200 -3.43 16.70 3.52
C ASP A 200 -4.72 15.99 4.00
N ASP A 201 -5.77 16.00 3.18
CA ASP A 201 -7.07 15.44 3.50
C ASP A 201 -7.40 14.15 2.73
N TRP A 202 -6.38 13.43 2.26
CA TRP A 202 -6.51 12.19 1.49
C TRP A 202 -7.48 11.19 2.15
N ASN A 203 -7.41 11.02 3.48
CA ASN A 203 -8.20 10.04 4.21
C ASN A 203 -9.58 10.52 4.66
N LYS A 204 -9.96 11.77 4.37
CA LYS A 204 -11.17 12.41 4.92
C LYS A 204 -12.45 11.62 4.66
N LYS A 205 -12.57 11.02 3.47
CA LYS A 205 -13.75 10.20 3.10
C LYS A 205 -13.77 8.90 3.91
N ILE A 206 -12.64 8.19 4.02
CA ILE A 206 -12.51 6.95 4.81
C ILE A 206 -12.79 7.23 6.28
N LYS A 207 -12.19 8.30 6.83
CA LYS A 207 -12.41 8.71 8.23
C LYS A 207 -13.88 9.00 8.54
N ARG A 208 -14.56 9.71 7.64
CA ARG A 208 -15.99 10.01 7.77
C ARG A 208 -16.82 8.74 7.74
N ASP A 209 -16.51 7.82 6.84
CA ASP A 209 -17.17 6.52 6.75
C ASP A 209 -16.99 5.71 8.04
N TYR A 210 -15.75 5.57 8.48
CA TYR A 210 -15.39 4.81 9.68
C TYR A 210 -16.15 5.32 10.92
N GLN A 211 -16.11 6.65 11.15
CA GLN A 211 -16.80 7.30 12.26
C GLN A 211 -18.33 7.31 12.12
N GLY A 212 -18.84 7.35 10.89
CA GLY A 212 -20.27 7.43 10.59
C GLY A 212 -20.97 6.08 10.78
N ARG A 213 -20.37 5.01 10.28
CA ARG A 213 -20.91 3.64 10.37
C ARG A 213 -20.56 2.97 11.70
N GLY A 214 -19.46 3.35 12.35
CA GLY A 214 -19.07 2.86 13.68
C GLY A 214 -19.94 3.35 14.86
N LYS A 215 -20.88 4.28 14.63
CA LYS A 215 -21.80 4.80 15.66
C LYS A 215 -23.14 4.06 15.74
N LYS A 216 -23.32 2.98 14.99
CA LYS A 216 -24.50 2.10 15.10
C LYS A 216 -24.13 0.84 15.92
N ALA A 217 -24.01 1.02 17.23
CA ALA A 217 -24.08 -0.05 18.22
C ALA A 217 -25.07 0.36 19.31
#